data_AF-A0A5K0VWJ4-F1
#
_entry.id   AF-A0A5K0VWJ4-F1
#
_cell.length_a   1.000
_cell.length_b   1.000
_cell.length_c   1.000
_cell.angle_alpha   90.00
_cell.angle_beta   90.00
_cell.angle_gamma   90.00
#
_symmetry.space_group_name_H-M   'P 1'
#
loop_
_entity.id
_entity.type
_entity.pdbx_description
1 polymer ?
#
loop_
_entity_poly.entity_id
_entity_poly.type
_entity_poly.pdbx_seq_one_letter_code
_entity_poly.pdbx_strand_id
1 'polypeptide(L)' 'GCHVHAIAQNYGALTAQDRMSLLDDTGFSFVNCRVTGSGVVFLGRAWGTFSRVIFAYTYMDNIIIPQGWYNWGDPNRE' A
#
# COMPACT_ATOMS: atom_id res chain seq x y z
N GLY A 1 -10.84 -13.34 5.21
CA GLY A 1 -10.09 -12.19 5.71
C GLY A 1 -8.63 -12.57 5.81
N CYS A 2 -7.75 -11.65 5.43
CA CYS A 2 -6.30 -11.83 5.48
C CYS A 2 -5.67 -11.05 6.63
N HIS A 3 -4.48 -11.46 7.07
CA HIS A 3 -3.67 -10.70 8.03
C HIS A 3 -2.35 -10.33 7.39
N VAL A 4 -2.13 -9.03 7.21
CA VAL A 4 -0.86 -8.46 6.73
C VAL A 4 -0.12 -7.91 7.96
N HIS A 5 1.05 -8.48 8.25
CA HIS A 5 1.84 -8.10 9.42
C HIS A 5 3.17 -7.47 8.98
N ALA A 6 3.37 -6.18 9.27
CA ALA A 6 4.60 -5.48 8.97
C ALA A 6 5.66 -5.74 10.05
N ILE A 7 6.85 -6.15 9.63
CA ILE A 7 8.03 -6.35 10.50
C ILE A 7 9.08 -5.25 10.25
N ALA A 8 8.64 -4.04 9.90
CA ALA A 8 9.54 -2.94 9.61
C ALA A 8 10.24 -2.48 10.90
N GLN A 9 11.55 -2.24 10.81
CA GLN A 9 12.34 -1.71 11.92
C GLN A 9 12.24 -0.19 12.02
N ASN A 10 12.20 0.50 10.87
CA ASN A 10 12.14 1.96 10.79
C ASN A 10 10.93 2.42 9.97
N TYR A 11 11.03 2.30 8.64
CA TYR A 11 9.97 2.68 7.71
C TYR A 11 9.77 1.62 6.61
N GLY A 12 8.63 1.64 5.95
CA GLY A 12 8.34 0.73 4.84
C GLY A 12 7.04 1.04 4.10
N ALA A 13 6.69 0.18 3.13
CA ALA A 13 5.42 0.23 2.42
C ALA A 13 4.86 -1.19 2.30
N LEU A 14 3.56 -1.38 2.54
CA LEU A 14 2.94 -2.71 2.48
C LEU A 14 2.83 -3.23 1.04
N THR A 15 2.63 -2.33 0.08
CA THR A 15 2.46 -2.69 -1.33
C THR A 15 3.38 -1.88 -2.25
N ALA A 16 3.79 -2.48 -3.36
CA ALA A 16 4.45 -1.82 -4.48
C ALA A 16 3.91 -2.39 -5.79
N GLN A 17 2.74 -1.90 -6.24
CA GLN A 17 2.03 -2.47 -7.39
C GLN A 17 2.52 -1.80 -8.69
N ASP A 18 2.79 -2.60 -9.72
CA ASP A 18 3.49 -2.18 -10.95
C ASP A 18 2.57 -2.12 -12.19
N ARG A 19 1.36 -1.58 -12.03
CA ARG A 19 0.47 -1.33 -13.17
C ARG A 19 1.01 -0.17 -14.01
N MET A 20 1.17 -0.38 -15.32
CA MET A 20 1.89 0.52 -16.22
C MET A 20 0.99 1.21 -17.25
N SER A 21 -0.26 0.79 -17.39
CA SER A 21 -1.22 1.44 -18.29
C SER A 21 -2.64 1.50 -17.73
N LEU A 22 -3.45 2.42 -18.26
CA LEU A 22 -4.90 2.47 -17.98
C LEU A 22 -5.65 1.22 -18.45
N LEU A 23 -5.14 0.55 -19.50
CA LEU A 23 -5.77 -0.62 -20.10
C LEU A 23 -5.43 -1.91 -19.35
N ASP A 24 -4.39 -1.92 -18.52
CA ASP A 24 -4.03 -3.05 -17.69
C ASP A 24 -5.13 -3.28 -16.66
N ASP A 25 -5.82 -4.42 -16.74
CA ASP A 25 -6.82 -4.79 -15.74
C ASP A 25 -6.20 -5.56 -14.56
N THR A 26 -5.24 -4.90 -13.89
CA THR A 26 -4.53 -5.46 -12.75
C THR A 26 -4.60 -4.54 -11.53
N GLY A 27 -4.28 -5.07 -10.36
CA GLY A 27 -4.27 -4.32 -9.10
C GLY A 27 -4.35 -5.24 -7.89
N PHE A 28 -4.22 -4.68 -6.70
CA PHE A 28 -4.40 -5.41 -5.44
C PHE A 28 -5.64 -4.94 -4.71
N SER A 29 -6.40 -5.89 -4.14
CA SER A 29 -7.56 -5.60 -3.31
C SER A 29 -7.48 -6.39 -2.00
N PHE A 30 -7.41 -5.67 -0.89
CA PHE A 30 -7.41 -6.23 0.46
C PHE A 30 -8.78 -5.95 1.07
N VAL A 31 -9.67 -6.93 1.04
CA VAL A 31 -11.06 -6.81 1.51
C VAL A 31 -11.26 -7.62 2.77
N ASN A 32 -11.83 -6.98 3.80
CA ASN A 32 -12.13 -7.61 5.08
C ASN A 32 -10.87 -8.24 5.72
N CYS A 33 -9.76 -7.48 5.69
CA CYS A 33 -8.46 -7.87 6.22
C CYS A 33 -8.09 -7.13 7.51
N ARG A 34 -6.95 -7.49 8.08
CA ARG A 34 -6.31 -6.80 9.20
C ARG A 34 -4.87 -6.47 8.86
N VAL A 35 -4.47 -5.23 9.10
CA VAL A 35 -3.08 -4.76 9.01
C VAL A 35 -2.58 -4.46 10.41
N THR A 36 -1.48 -5.09 10.83
CA THR A 36 -0.79 -4.82 12.10
C THR A 36 0.72 -4.84 11.89
N GLY A 37 1.52 -4.55 12.93
CA GLY A 37 2.97 -4.66 12.82
C GLY A 37 3.74 -3.66 13.67
N SER A 38 4.97 -3.39 13.23
CA SER A 38 5.88 -2.40 13.80
C SER A 38 6.42 -1.45 12.74
N GLY A 39 7.04 -0.36 13.19
CA GLY A 39 7.63 0.68 12.35
C GLY A 39 6.60 1.69 11.83
N VAL A 40 7.05 2.58 10.96
CA VAL A 40 6.22 3.60 10.30
C VAL A 40 6.00 3.19 8.85
N VAL A 41 4.79 2.79 8.48
CA VAL A 41 4.54 2.18 7.17
C VAL A 41 3.53 2.96 6.34
N PHE A 42 3.80 3.08 5.04
CA PHE A 42 2.80 3.46 4.04
C PHE A 42 1.93 2.25 3.69
N LEU A 43 0.68 2.51 3.33
CA LEU A 43 -0.20 1.53 2.67
C LEU A 43 0.44 1.02 1.38
N GLY A 44 1.12 1.90 0.65
CA GLY A 44 1.86 1.50 -0.52
C GLY A 44 2.74 2.60 -1.09
N ARG A 45 3.63 2.17 -1.97
CA ARG A 45 4.35 3.03 -2.89
C ARG A 45 4.00 2.68 -4.33
N ALA A 46 3.87 3.67 -5.19
CA ALA A 46 3.60 3.42 -6.60
C ALA A 46 4.89 2.96 -7.30
N TRP A 47 4.95 1.68 -7.71
CA TRP A 47 6.03 1.18 -8.56
C TRP A 47 5.74 1.51 -10.03
N GLY A 48 4.53 1.22 -10.50
CA GLY A 48 4.08 1.60 -11.83
C GLY A 48 3.35 2.95 -11.83
N THR A 49 3.32 3.63 -12.98
CA THR A 49 2.66 4.94 -13.17
C THR A 49 1.14 4.89 -13.07
N PHE A 50 0.54 3.69 -13.12
CA PHE A 50 -0.90 3.48 -12.99
C PHE A 50 -1.22 2.54 -11.82
N SER A 51 -0.35 2.52 -10.81
CA SER A 51 -0.46 1.66 -9.62
C SER A 51 -1.86 1.69 -9.03
N ARG A 52 -2.43 0.51 -8.74
CA ARG A 52 -3.82 0.39 -8.25
C ARG A 52 -3.90 -0.58 -7.08
N VAL A 53 -4.19 -0.04 -5.89
CA VAL A 53 -4.33 -0.81 -4.65
C VAL A 53 -5.53 -0.29 -3.86
N ILE A 54 -6.36 -1.20 -3.37
CA ILE A 54 -7.54 -0.89 -2.55
C ILE A 54 -7.44 -1.66 -1.22
N PHE A 55 -7.67 -0.95 -0.12
CA PHE A 55 -7.96 -1.54 1.18
C PHE A 55 -9.40 -1.20 1.56
N ALA A 56 -10.28 -2.21 1.61
CA ALA A 56 -11.69 -2.03 1.90
C ALA A 56 -12.11 -2.85 3.12
N TYR A 57 -12.92 -2.26 3.99
CA TYR A 57 -13.39 -2.90 5.23
C TYR A 57 -12.25 -3.53 6.04
N THR A 58 -11.08 -2.89 6.04
CA THR A 58 -9.86 -3.45 6.61
C THR A 58 -9.48 -2.67 7.85
N TYR A 59 -9.27 -3.37 8.96
CA TYR A 59 -8.72 -2.78 10.17
C TYR A 59 -7.24 -2.45 9.94
N MET A 60 -6.81 -1.27 10.38
CA MET A 60 -5.41 -0.84 10.29
C MET A 60 -4.93 -0.34 11.65
N ASP A 61 -3.81 -0.89 12.09
CA ASP A 61 -3.14 -0.45 13.32
C ASP A 61 -2.49 0.93 13.15
N ASN A 62 -2.10 1.56 14.25
CA ASN A 62 -1.55 2.93 14.26
C ASN A 62 -0.12 3.06 13.66
N ILE A 63 0.37 2.00 13.02
CA ILE A 63 1.65 1.99 12.29
C ILE A 63 1.53 2.64 10.90
N ILE A 64 0.31 2.79 10.38
CA ILE A 64 0.07 3.44 9.09
C ILE A 64 0.24 4.95 9.25
N ILE A 65 1.16 5.52 8.48
CA ILE A 65 1.38 6.97 8.45
C ILE A 65 0.13 7.71 7.91
N PRO A 66 -0.26 8.89 8.45
CA PRO A 66 -1.47 9.61 8.02
C PRO A 66 -1.52 9.95 6.52
N GLN A 67 -0.37 10.20 5.90
CA GLN A 67 -0.24 10.42 4.45
C GLN A 67 -0.72 9.21 3.63
N GLY A 68 -0.66 8.00 4.20
CA GLY A 68 -1.14 6.75 3.61
C GLY A 68 -0.25 6.22 2.49
N TRP A 69 0.10 7.03 1.50
CA TRP A 69 0.76 6.60 0.27
C TRP A 69 2.01 7.42 -0.03
N TYR A 70 2.91 6.85 -0.85
CA TYR A 70 4.12 7.54 -1.29
C TYR A 70 4.38 7.29 -2.79
N ASN A 71 4.50 8.35 -3.57
CA ASN A 71 4.77 8.30 -5.02
C ASN A 71 6.22 7.88 -5.37
N TRP A 72 7.01 7.46 -4.38
CA TRP A 72 8.42 7.08 -4.54
C TRP A 72 9.32 8.19 -5.10
N GLY A 73 8.93 9.46 -4.90
CA GLY A 73 9.65 10.63 -5.38
C GLY A 73 9.47 10.92 -6.88
N ASP A 74 8.55 10.21 -7.55
CA ASP A 74 8.22 10.43 -8.95
C ASP A 74 6.81 11.05 -9.06
N PRO A 75 6.69 12.34 -9.42
CA PRO A 75 5.40 13.01 -9.57
C PRO A 75 4.49 12.37 -10.63
N ASN A 76 5.04 11.57 -11.57
CA ASN A 76 4.22 10.85 -12.55
C ASN A 76 3.52 9.61 -11.96
N ARG A 77 3.71 9.33 -10.67
CA ARG A 77 3.13 8.20 -9.93
C ARG A 77 2.32 8.63 -8.72
N GLU A 78 1.95 9.90 -8.67
CA GLU A 78 1.04 10.44 -7.66
C GLU A 78 -0.41 10.00 -7.89
#